data_AF-A0A2N2VSY7-F1
#
_entry.id   AF-A0A2N2VSY7-F1
#
_cell.length_a   1.000
_cell.length_b   1.000
_cell.length_c   1.000
_cell.angle_alpha   90.00
_cell.angle_beta   90.00
_cell.angle_gamma   90.00
#
_symmetry.space_group_name_H-M   'P 1'
#
loop_
_entity.id
_entity.type
_entity.pdbx_description
1 polymer ?
#
loop_
_entity_poly.entity_id
_entity_poly.type
_entity_poly.pdbx_seq_one_letter_code
_entity_poly.pdbx_strand_id
1 'polypeptide(L)'
;MKAKPKWIRILYIIGVVALIIGAVDPLEGSVVITGGSAAIALATYLSKDRHWKLFLVSFLMIIFGVFFLFYLSSLGGFGGTSKLSWFWSTFTLPYPIGWLIAIICLIVRAFKKRVPEPNS
;
A
#
# COMPACT_ATOMS: atom_id res chain seq x y z
N MET A 1 23.71 13.32 14.49
CA MET A 1 22.61 12.51 13.90
C MET A 1 23.20 11.20 13.40
N LYS A 2 22.86 10.03 13.97
CA LYS A 2 23.31 8.74 13.41
C LYS A 2 22.82 8.67 11.96
N ALA A 3 23.73 8.53 11.00
CA ALA A 3 23.41 8.45 9.59
C ALA A 3 22.32 7.39 9.41
N LYS A 4 21.16 7.78 8.85
CA LYS A 4 20.11 6.79 8.53
C LYS A 4 20.75 5.77 7.59
N PRO A 5 20.71 4.47 7.95
CA PRO A 5 21.50 3.49 7.24
C PRO A 5 20.98 3.35 5.81
N LYS A 6 21.91 3.42 4.82
CA LYS A 6 21.58 3.57 3.38
C LYS A 6 20.58 2.52 2.88
N TRP A 7 20.61 1.31 3.45
CA TRP A 7 19.70 0.22 3.09
C TRP A 7 18.21 0.56 3.34
N ILE A 8 17.86 1.36 4.37
CA ILE A 8 16.47 1.75 4.61
C ILE A 8 15.95 2.65 3.48
N ARG A 9 16.80 3.53 2.95
CA ARG A 9 16.44 4.37 1.80
C ARG A 9 16.24 3.53 0.54
N ILE A 10 17.10 2.53 0.32
CA ILE A 10 16.98 1.60 -0.81
C ILE A 10 15.68 0.80 -0.69
N LEU A 11 15.39 0.24 0.49
CA LEU A 11 14.15 -0.49 0.78
C LEU A 11 12.91 0.35 0.50
N TYR A 12 12.92 1.62 0.91
CA TYR A 12 11.84 2.55 0.63
C TYR A 12 11.64 2.80 -0.88
N ILE A 13 12.72 3.03 -1.63
CA ILE A 13 12.64 3.25 -3.08
C ILE A 13 12.11 2.02 -3.79
N ILE A 14 12.62 0.84 -3.46
CA ILE A 14 12.14 -0.45 -4.00
C ILE A 14 10.64 -0.61 -3.70
N GLY A 15 10.23 -0.32 -2.45
CA GLY A 15 8.82 -0.41 -2.06
C GLY A 15 7.90 0.54 -2.86
N VAL A 16 8.35 1.77 -3.10
CA VAL A 16 7.61 2.75 -3.91
C VAL A 16 7.49 2.29 -5.37
N VAL A 17 8.59 1.83 -5.97
CA VAL A 17 8.59 1.35 -7.35
C VAL A 17 7.69 0.12 -7.50
N ALA A 18 7.81 -0.85 -6.58
CA ALA A 18 6.96 -2.04 -6.56
C ALA A 18 5.48 -1.68 -6.45
N LEU A 19 5.13 -0.74 -5.56
CA LEU A 19 3.75 -0.29 -5.40
C LEU A 19 3.20 0.37 -6.68
N ILE A 20 4.00 1.18 -7.37
CA ILE A 20 3.60 1.83 -8.63
C ILE A 20 3.44 0.80 -9.75
N ILE A 21 4.40 -0.12 -9.91
CA ILE A 21 4.35 -1.17 -10.93
C ILE A 21 3.12 -2.05 -10.72
N GLY A 22 2.89 -2.51 -9.49
CA GLY A 22 1.73 -3.33 -9.20
C GLY A 22 0.40 -2.58 -9.32
N ALA A 23 0.40 -1.25 -9.23
CA ALA A 23 -0.81 -0.44 -9.44
C ALA A 23 -1.19 -0.27 -10.93
N VAL A 24 -0.31 -0.64 -11.87
CA VAL A 24 -0.64 -0.65 -13.31
C VAL A 24 -1.72 -1.69 -13.62
N ASP A 25 -1.59 -2.88 -13.04
CA ASP A 25 -2.64 -3.90 -13.00
C ASP A 25 -2.86 -4.33 -11.55
N PRO A 26 -3.82 -3.72 -10.83
CA PRO A 26 -4.05 -4.03 -9.43
C PRO A 26 -4.46 -5.49 -9.17
N LEU A 27 -5.10 -6.17 -10.12
CA LEU A 27 -5.55 -7.54 -9.85
C LEU A 27 -4.38 -8.51 -9.86
N GLU A 28 -3.59 -8.51 -10.93
CA GLU A 28 -2.38 -9.34 -11.04
C GLU A 28 -1.24 -8.84 -10.14
N GLY A 29 -1.10 -7.52 -10.03
CA GLY A 29 -0.10 -6.82 -9.24
C GLY A 29 -0.41 -6.75 -7.74
N SER A 30 -1.50 -7.36 -7.26
CA SER A 30 -1.92 -7.34 -5.85
C SER A 30 -0.84 -7.82 -4.87
N VAL A 31 -0.09 -8.87 -5.23
CA VAL A 31 1.04 -9.38 -4.45
C VAL A 31 2.20 -8.39 -4.45
N VAL A 32 2.48 -7.76 -5.60
CA VAL A 32 3.54 -6.75 -5.75
C VAL A 32 3.22 -5.48 -4.95
N ILE A 33 1.95 -5.04 -4.95
CA ILE A 33 1.46 -3.93 -4.12
C ILE A 33 1.59 -4.27 -2.64
N THR A 34 1.25 -5.49 -2.24
CA THR A 34 1.37 -5.94 -0.85
C THR A 34 2.82 -5.93 -0.40
N GLY A 35 3.74 -6.48 -1.20
CA GLY A 35 5.17 -6.45 -0.91
C GLY A 35 5.74 -5.02 -0.90
N GLY A 36 5.34 -4.19 -1.87
CA GLY A 36 5.76 -2.80 -1.96
C GLY A 36 5.30 -1.96 -0.77
N SER A 37 4.03 -2.09 -0.38
CA SER A 37 3.47 -1.41 0.79
C SER A 37 4.08 -1.91 2.10
N ALA A 38 4.38 -3.21 2.23
CA ALA A 38 5.12 -3.77 3.36
C ALA A 38 6.51 -3.13 3.49
N ALA A 39 7.26 -3.05 2.39
CA ALA A 39 8.59 -2.44 2.34
C ALA A 39 8.55 -0.95 2.72
N ILE A 40 7.55 -0.20 2.24
CA ILE A 40 7.34 1.21 2.59
C ILE A 40 7.00 1.35 4.08
N ALA A 41 6.07 0.55 4.60
CA ALA A 41 5.66 0.59 6.00
C ALA A 41 6.84 0.26 6.93
N LEU A 42 7.62 -0.77 6.60
CA LEU A 42 8.81 -1.16 7.35
C LEU A 42 9.89 -0.07 7.31
N ALA A 43 10.19 0.48 6.13
CA ALA A 43 11.20 1.52 5.98
C ALA A 43 10.82 2.82 6.72
N THR A 44 9.53 3.19 6.72
CA THR A 44 9.03 4.39 7.42
C THR A 44 8.95 4.19 8.93
N TYR A 45 8.59 2.99 9.39
CA TYR A 45 8.63 2.60 10.80
C TYR A 45 10.06 2.65 11.36
N LEU A 46 11.03 2.01 10.67
CA LEU A 46 12.44 2.03 11.07
C LEU A 46 13.06 3.43 11.02
N SER A 47 12.55 4.29 10.13
CA SER A 47 12.98 5.69 10.03
C SER A 47 12.37 6.61 11.09
N LYS A 48 11.47 6.12 11.96
CA LYS A 48 10.63 6.88 12.90
C LYS A 48 9.95 8.08 12.24
N ASP A 49 9.43 7.88 11.03
CA ASP A 49 8.79 8.93 10.24
C ASP A 49 7.41 9.29 10.82
N ARG A 50 7.01 10.56 10.88
CA ARG A 50 5.71 10.98 11.43
C ARG A 50 4.51 10.27 10.78
N HIS A 51 4.65 9.82 9.53
CA HIS A 51 3.59 9.18 8.75
C HIS A 51 3.61 7.63 8.81
N TRP A 52 4.44 7.01 9.66
CA TRP A 52 4.58 5.55 9.71
C TRP A 52 3.24 4.83 9.97
N LYS A 53 2.36 5.43 10.79
CA LYS A 53 1.03 4.88 11.08
C LYS A 53 0.13 4.83 9.85
N LEU A 54 0.20 5.84 8.99
CA LEU A 54 -0.59 5.92 7.75
C LEU A 54 -0.18 4.81 6.77
N PHE A 55 1.12 4.60 6.59
CA PHE A 55 1.62 3.52 5.75
C PHE A 55 1.30 2.14 6.33
N LEU A 56 1.35 2.00 7.66
CA LEU A 56 0.96 0.75 8.32
C LEU A 56 -0.54 0.44 8.15
N VAL A 57 -1.41 1.43 8.37
CA VAL A 57 -2.87 1.25 8.16
C VAL A 57 -3.16 0.91 6.71
N SER A 58 -2.52 1.62 5.76
CA SER A 58 -2.65 1.32 4.33
C SER A 58 -2.23 -0.11 4.01
N PHE A 59 -1.11 -0.57 4.55
CA PHE A 59 -0.62 -1.94 4.38
C PHE A 59 -1.59 -2.98 4.98
N LEU A 60 -2.14 -2.74 6.17
CA LEU A 60 -3.12 -3.64 6.79
C LEU A 60 -4.41 -3.73 5.96
N MET A 61 -4.88 -2.61 5.40
CA MET A 61 -6.04 -2.60 4.50
C MET A 61 -5.77 -3.37 3.21
N ILE A 62 -4.57 -3.22 2.64
CA ILE A 62 -4.12 -3.97 1.46
C ILE A 62 -4.10 -5.46 1.76
N ILE A 63 -3.40 -5.90 2.81
CA ILE A 63 -3.33 -7.32 3.18
C ILE A 63 -4.73 -7.91 3.39
N PHE A 64 -5.57 -7.19 4.13
CA PHE A 64 -6.93 -7.64 4.41
C PHE A 64 -7.71 -7.82 3.10
N GLY A 65 -7.73 -6.81 2.24
CA GLY A 65 -8.47 -6.89 0.99
C GLY A 65 -7.89 -7.91 0.01
N VAL A 66 -6.57 -8.06 -0.07
CA VAL A 66 -5.91 -9.10 -0.90
C VAL A 66 -6.24 -10.50 -0.37
N PHE A 67 -6.20 -10.71 0.94
CA PHE A 67 -6.60 -11.98 1.55
C PHE A 67 -8.03 -12.37 1.13
N PHE A 68 -8.99 -11.44 1.24
CA PHE A 68 -10.36 -11.69 0.81
C PHE A 68 -10.48 -11.84 -0.71
N LEU A 69 -9.70 -11.12 -1.51
CA LEU A 69 -9.69 -11.25 -2.96
C LEU A 69 -9.28 -12.67 -3.38
N PHE A 70 -8.21 -13.22 -2.79
CA PHE A 70 -7.77 -14.58 -3.05
C PHE A 70 -8.74 -15.63 -2.48
N TYR A 71 -9.26 -15.41 -1.27
CA TYR A 71 -10.21 -16.32 -0.62
C TYR A 71 -11.53 -16.43 -1.41
N LEU A 72 -12.06 -15.32 -1.89
CA LEU A 72 -13.30 -15.30 -2.66
C LEU A 72 -13.08 -15.82 -4.08
N SER A 73 -11.90 -15.58 -4.66
CA SER A 73 -11.50 -16.16 -5.95
C SER A 73 -11.41 -17.69 -5.88
N SER A 74 -10.86 -18.26 -4.79
CA SER A 74 -10.79 -19.72 -4.63
C SER A 74 -12.15 -20.40 -4.46
N LEU A 75 -13.17 -19.66 -4.01
CA LEU A 75 -14.56 -20.11 -3.91
C LEU A 75 -15.35 -19.99 -5.23
N GLY A 76 -14.70 -19.61 -6.33
CA GLY A 76 -15.32 -19.46 -7.64
C GLY A 76 -15.71 -18.04 -8.01
N GLY A 77 -15.24 -17.03 -7.28
CA GLY A 77 -15.40 -15.62 -7.62
C GLY A 77 -16.81 -15.04 -7.39
N PHE A 78 -17.08 -13.90 -8.02
CA PHE A 78 -18.31 -13.12 -7.84
C PHE A 78 -19.24 -13.22 -9.06
N GLY A 79 -20.54 -13.41 -8.82
CA GLY A 79 -21.58 -13.36 -9.86
C GLY A 79 -21.77 -14.65 -10.67
N GLY A 80 -22.93 -14.78 -11.33
CA GLY A 80 -23.26 -15.93 -12.19
C GLY A 80 -23.75 -17.17 -11.43
N THR A 81 -23.19 -18.35 -11.75
CA THR A 81 -23.51 -19.66 -11.14
C THR A 81 -22.89 -19.87 -9.75
N SER A 82 -22.09 -18.92 -9.28
CA SER A 82 -21.41 -19.00 -7.98
C SER A 82 -22.39 -18.73 -6.83
N LYS A 83 -22.26 -19.51 -5.74
CA LYS A 83 -23.16 -19.43 -4.56
C LYS A 83 -22.95 -18.17 -3.70
N LEU A 84 -21.99 -17.30 -4.03
CA LEU A 84 -21.65 -16.12 -3.23
C LEU A 84 -22.40 -14.86 -3.67
N SER A 85 -23.05 -14.23 -2.69
CA SER A 85 -23.69 -12.91 -2.84
C SER A 85 -22.67 -11.80 -3.13
N TRP A 86 -23.06 -10.83 -3.94
CA TRP A 86 -22.33 -9.57 -4.20
C TRP A 86 -21.93 -8.81 -2.94
N PHE A 87 -22.61 -9.05 -1.81
CA PHE A 87 -22.25 -8.46 -0.53
C PHE A 87 -20.83 -8.83 -0.09
N TRP A 88 -20.35 -10.04 -0.40
CA TRP A 88 -19.01 -10.48 -0.03
C TRP A 88 -17.90 -9.71 -0.76
N SER A 89 -18.18 -9.12 -1.93
CA SER A 89 -17.25 -8.24 -2.64
C SER A 89 -16.91 -6.97 -1.84
N THR A 90 -17.75 -6.57 -0.88
CA THR A 90 -17.44 -5.39 -0.07
C THR A 90 -16.19 -5.59 0.80
N PHE A 91 -15.86 -6.83 1.17
CA PHE A 91 -14.63 -7.15 1.90
C PHE A 91 -13.36 -7.00 1.07
N THR A 92 -13.46 -6.90 -0.26
CA THR A 92 -12.30 -6.60 -1.11
C THR A 92 -12.06 -5.09 -1.25
N LEU A 93 -13.01 -4.21 -0.91
CA LEU A 93 -12.85 -2.75 -0.98
C LEU A 93 -11.69 -2.14 -0.17
N PRO A 94 -11.30 -2.70 1.00
CA PRO A 94 -10.11 -2.23 1.71
C PRO A 94 -8.84 -2.29 0.85
N TYR A 95 -8.75 -3.22 -0.11
CA TYR A 95 -7.59 -3.32 -1.00
C TYR A 95 -7.39 -2.07 -1.87
N PRO A 96 -8.35 -1.64 -2.73
CA PRO A 96 -8.21 -0.42 -3.51
C PRO A 96 -8.05 0.83 -2.67
N ILE A 97 -8.77 0.92 -1.55
CA ILE A 97 -8.66 2.06 -0.65
C ILE A 97 -7.24 2.14 -0.06
N GLY A 98 -6.68 1.02 0.39
CA GLY A 98 -5.37 0.97 1.02
C GLY A 98 -4.23 1.42 0.10
N TRP A 99 -4.20 0.96 -1.15
CA TRP A 99 -3.13 1.39 -2.06
C TRP A 99 -3.33 2.82 -2.58
N LEU A 100 -4.57 3.30 -2.73
CA LEU A 100 -4.84 4.71 -3.05
C LEU A 100 -4.35 5.65 -1.94
N ILE A 101 -4.61 5.34 -0.67
CA ILE A 101 -4.10 6.11 0.47
C ILE A 101 -2.57 6.14 0.44
N ALA A 102 -1.92 5.00 0.17
CA ALA A 102 -0.47 4.94 0.08
C ALA A 102 0.08 5.85 -1.03
N ILE A 103 -0.50 5.82 -2.24
CA ILE A 103 -0.10 6.69 -3.36
C ILE A 103 -0.31 8.16 -3.01
N ILE A 104 -1.49 8.53 -2.51
CA ILE A 104 -1.80 9.92 -2.14
C ILE A 104 -0.80 10.41 -1.09
N CYS A 105 -0.50 9.59 -0.07
CA CYS A 105 0.47 9.95 0.96
C CYS A 105 1.89 10.16 0.38
N LEU A 106 2.31 9.30 -0.57
CA LEU A 106 3.58 9.47 -1.28
C LEU A 106 3.63 10.78 -2.07
N ILE A 107 2.56 11.12 -2.78
CA ILE A 107 2.44 12.35 -3.57
C ILE A 107 2.48 13.58 -2.65
N VAL A 108 1.64 13.64 -1.62
CA VAL A 108 1.60 14.75 -0.66
C VAL A 108 2.96 14.97 0.00
N ARG A 109 3.63 13.87 0.38
CA ARG A 109 4.98 13.92 0.94
C ARG A 109 6.00 14.47 -0.05
N ALA A 110 5.90 14.11 -1.33
CA ALA A 110 6.78 14.60 -2.38
C ALA A 110 6.63 16.11 -2.62
N PHE A 111 5.39 16.63 -2.55
CA PHE A 111 5.11 18.06 -2.71
C PHE A 111 5.50 18.88 -1.47
N LYS A 112 5.19 18.41 -0.25
CA LYS A 112 5.52 19.13 1.00
C LYS A 112 7.02 19.32 1.19
N LYS A 113 7.85 18.40 0.66
CA LYS A 113 9.30 18.53 0.68
C LYS A 113 9.85 19.63 -0.25
N ARG A 114 9.05 20.13 -1.20
CA ARG A 114 9.44 21.16 -2.17
C ARG A 114 9.06 22.58 -1.76
N VAL A 115 8.22 22.77 -0.75
CA VAL A 115 7.90 24.10 -0.22
C VAL A 115 8.95 24.43 0.85
N PRO A 116 9.91 25.33 0.59
CA PRO A 116 10.83 25.79 1.63
C PRO A 116 10.01 26.51 2.70
N GLU A 117 10.27 26.21 3.98
CA GLU A 117 9.64 26.97 5.06
C GLU A 117 10.02 28.45 4.88
N PRO A 118 9.06 29.38 4.94
CA PRO A 118 9.40 30.80 4.95
C PRO A 118 10.23 31.05 6.21
N ASN A 119 11.48 31.50 6.00
CA ASN A 119 12.41 31.85 7.06
C ASN A 119 11.71 32.79 8.06
N SER A 120 11.47 32.31 9.28
CA SER A 120 11.03 33.11 10.42
C SER A 120 12.22 33.46 11.30
#